data_AF-A0A1M6G0A6-F1
#
_entry.id   AF-A0A1M6G0A6-F1
#
_cell.length_a   1.000
_cell.length_b   1.000
_cell.length_c   1.000
_cell.angle_alpha   90.00
_cell.angle_beta   90.00
_cell.angle_gamma   90.00
#
_symmetry.space_group_name_H-M   'P 1'
#
loop_
_entity.id
_entity.type
_entity.pdbx_description
1 polymer ?
#
loop_
_entity_poly.entity_id
_entity_poly.type
_entity_poly.pdbx_seq_one_letter_code
_entity_poly.pdbx_strand_id
1 'polypeptide(L)'
;MASTSIKQQLQDIIKNEYKTIYVLWKYCPQYFQGKELNSIDDLKANWKMFPKSTDEQMALNWELEEDVSKGIKFLLDKLHQKKMVDVYLTFYEKAKEGDVASAKFLMDFSKEFFKDSISELESLLNGIEV
;
A
#
# COMPACT_ATOMS: atom_id res chain seq x y z
N MET A 1 20.76 6.92 5.49
CA MET A 1 20.31 6.11 4.33
C MET A 1 19.02 6.73 3.85
N ALA A 2 18.90 7.10 2.58
CA ALA A 2 17.68 7.70 2.05
C ALA A 2 16.53 6.68 2.17
N SER A 3 15.41 7.07 2.76
CA SER A 3 14.21 6.23 2.81
C SER A 3 13.68 6.08 1.38
N THR A 4 13.69 4.86 0.85
CA THR A 4 13.18 4.57 -0.50
C THR A 4 11.65 4.60 -0.48
N SER A 5 11.00 5.29 -1.43
CA SER A 5 9.53 5.38 -1.48
C SER A 5 8.87 4.01 -1.68
N ILE A 6 7.61 3.84 -1.22
CA ILE A 6 6.82 2.60 -1.42
C ILE A 6 6.79 2.18 -2.89
N LYS A 7 6.64 3.14 -3.82
CA LYS A 7 6.68 2.87 -5.26
C LYS A 7 8.01 2.24 -5.68
N GLN A 8 9.11 2.73 -5.14
CA GLN A 8 10.44 2.34 -5.55
C GLN A 8 10.85 1.00 -4.93
N GLN A 9 10.43 0.73 -3.69
CA GLN A 9 10.49 -0.62 -3.11
C GLN A 9 9.64 -1.63 -3.89
N LEU A 10 8.43 -1.24 -4.31
CA LEU A 10 7.56 -2.08 -5.14
C LEU A 10 8.21 -2.35 -6.52
N GLN A 11 8.83 -1.33 -7.12
CA GLN A 11 9.59 -1.45 -8.36
C GLN A 11 10.77 -2.42 -8.22
N ASP A 12 11.47 -2.41 -7.09
CA ASP A 12 12.60 -3.32 -6.83
C ASP A 12 12.15 -4.79 -6.71
N ILE A 13 10.92 -5.02 -6.23
CA ILE A 13 10.31 -6.35 -6.12
C ILE A 13 9.84 -6.85 -7.49
N ILE A 14 9.02 -6.04 -8.18
CA ILE A 14 8.37 -6.43 -9.45
C ILE A 14 9.34 -6.36 -10.62
N LYS A 15 10.37 -5.50 -10.55
CA LYS A 15 11.40 -5.32 -11.59
C LYS A 15 10.87 -4.98 -12.98
N ASN A 16 9.61 -4.58 -13.08
CA ASN A 16 8.94 -4.20 -14.30
C ASN A 16 8.06 -2.97 -14.04
N GLU A 17 8.37 -1.88 -14.75
CA GLU A 17 7.78 -0.56 -14.45
C GLU A 17 6.29 -0.48 -14.76
N TYR A 18 5.84 -0.95 -15.92
CA TYR A 18 4.43 -0.87 -16.27
C TYR A 18 3.57 -1.80 -15.40
N LYS A 19 4.11 -2.97 -15.00
CA LYS A 19 3.44 -3.86 -14.02
C LYS A 19 3.39 -3.24 -12.63
N THR A 20 4.44 -2.53 -12.22
CA THR A 20 4.45 -1.78 -10.96
C THR A 20 3.37 -0.70 -10.94
N ILE A 21 3.21 0.04 -12.04
CA ILE A 21 2.13 1.03 -12.18
C ILE A 21 0.75 0.36 -12.17
N TYR A 22 0.59 -0.77 -12.84
CA TYR A 22 -0.65 -1.55 -12.80
C TYR A 22 -1.04 -1.93 -11.37
N VAL A 23 -0.10 -2.48 -10.59
CA VAL A 23 -0.34 -2.87 -9.19
C VAL A 23 -0.70 -1.65 -8.34
N LEU A 24 0.01 -0.53 -8.49
CA LEU A 24 -0.33 0.71 -7.79
C LEU A 24 -1.73 1.18 -8.16
N TRP A 25 -2.09 1.16 -9.45
CA TRP A 25 -3.40 1.64 -9.91
C TRP A 25 -4.53 0.81 -9.33
N LYS A 26 -4.38 -0.52 -9.32
CA LYS A 26 -5.43 -1.43 -8.87
C LYS A 26 -5.63 -1.45 -7.35
N TYR A 27 -4.55 -1.41 -6.58
CA TYR A 27 -4.61 -1.58 -5.12
C TYR A 27 -4.40 -0.29 -4.32
N CYS A 28 -3.87 0.75 -4.94
CA CYS A 28 -3.59 2.05 -4.33
C CYS A 28 -3.94 3.20 -5.31
N PRO A 29 -5.18 3.27 -5.84
CA PRO A 29 -5.57 4.27 -6.85
C PRO A 29 -5.37 5.72 -6.38
N GLN A 30 -5.42 5.96 -5.06
CA GLN A 30 -5.10 7.26 -4.45
C GLN A 30 -3.67 7.74 -4.72
N TYR A 31 -2.77 6.87 -5.19
CA TYR A 31 -1.43 7.28 -5.65
C TYR A 31 -1.51 8.18 -6.90
N PHE A 32 -2.58 8.09 -7.69
CA PHE A 32 -2.77 8.81 -8.95
C PHE A 32 -3.78 9.96 -8.84
N GLN A 33 -3.89 10.58 -7.66
CA GLN A 33 -4.78 11.72 -7.41
C GLN A 33 -4.84 12.70 -8.60
N GLY A 34 -6.07 13.04 -9.02
CA GLY A 34 -6.31 13.96 -10.13
C GLY A 34 -6.30 13.31 -11.52
N LYS A 35 -6.14 11.99 -11.63
CA LYS A 35 -6.34 11.24 -12.89
C LYS A 35 -7.54 10.32 -12.78
N GLU A 36 -8.44 10.38 -13.76
CA GLU A 36 -9.48 9.38 -13.95
C GLU A 36 -8.88 8.22 -14.76
N LEU A 37 -8.52 7.14 -14.07
CA LEU A 37 -7.95 5.93 -14.65
C LEU A 37 -8.89 4.77 -14.33
N ASN A 38 -9.72 4.35 -15.29
CA ASN A 38 -10.75 3.33 -15.08
C ASN A 38 -10.45 2.04 -15.84
N SER A 39 -9.50 2.06 -16.77
CA SER A 39 -9.16 0.95 -17.64
C SER A 39 -7.66 0.83 -17.88
N ILE A 40 -7.23 -0.32 -18.42
CA ILE A 40 -5.86 -0.52 -18.88
C ILE A 40 -5.49 0.42 -20.04
N ASP A 41 -6.48 0.79 -20.86
CA ASP A 41 -6.25 1.74 -21.94
C ASP A 41 -5.97 3.16 -21.41
N ASP A 42 -6.58 3.56 -20.29
CA ASP A 42 -6.24 4.82 -19.62
C ASP A 42 -4.79 4.82 -19.12
N LEU A 43 -4.32 3.67 -18.58
CA LEU A 43 -2.92 3.51 -18.19
C LEU A 43 -2.00 3.61 -19.40
N LYS A 44 -2.31 2.93 -20.52
CA LYS A 44 -1.53 2.99 -21.76
C LYS A 44 -1.48 4.41 -22.35
N ALA A 45 -2.57 5.16 -22.26
CA ALA A 45 -2.64 6.55 -22.73
C ALA A 45 -1.74 7.49 -21.90
N ASN A 46 -1.63 7.23 -20.60
CA ASN A 46 -0.82 8.03 -19.68
C ASN A 46 0.65 7.59 -19.63
N TRP A 47 0.96 6.32 -19.93
CA TRP A 47 2.29 5.73 -19.80
C TRP A 47 2.66 4.88 -21.02
N LYS A 48 3.56 5.41 -21.86
CA LYS A 48 3.93 4.81 -23.17
C LYS A 48 4.73 3.50 -23.09
N MET A 49 5.23 3.13 -21.91
CA MET A 49 5.99 1.88 -21.72
C MET A 49 5.10 0.63 -21.62
N PHE A 50 3.77 0.80 -21.52
CA PHE A 50 2.86 -0.34 -21.61
C PHE A 50 2.89 -0.94 -23.03
N PRO A 51 2.99 -2.28 -23.17
CA PRO A 51 2.89 -2.92 -24.48
C PRO A 51 1.56 -2.60 -25.17
N LYS A 52 1.60 -2.28 -26.47
CA LYS A 52 0.39 -1.94 -27.24
C LYS A 52 -0.64 -3.06 -27.26
N SER A 53 -0.18 -4.31 -27.22
CA SER A 53 -1.01 -5.52 -27.22
C SER A 53 -1.62 -5.85 -25.85
N THR A 54 -1.29 -5.12 -24.79
CA THR A 54 -1.87 -5.36 -23.47
C THR A 54 -3.35 -5.02 -23.49
N ASP A 55 -4.16 -6.01 -23.11
CA ASP A 55 -5.56 -5.91 -22.76
C ASP A 55 -5.78 -6.21 -21.26
N GLU A 56 -7.02 -6.12 -20.80
CA GLU A 56 -7.35 -6.37 -19.39
C GLU A 56 -7.04 -7.80 -18.93
N GLN A 57 -7.27 -8.79 -19.79
CA GLN A 57 -7.02 -10.20 -19.44
C GLN A 57 -5.53 -10.46 -19.27
N MET A 58 -4.70 -9.92 -20.16
CA MET A 58 -3.24 -9.98 -20.06
C MET A 58 -2.77 -9.29 -18.77
N ALA A 59 -3.36 -8.15 -18.42
CA ALA A 59 -3.01 -7.44 -17.20
C ALA A 59 -3.39 -8.21 -15.93
N LEU A 60 -4.57 -8.85 -15.92
CA LEU A 60 -4.98 -9.75 -14.83
C LEU A 60 -4.04 -10.94 -14.68
N ASN A 61 -3.57 -11.50 -15.79
CA ASN A 61 -2.62 -12.60 -15.77
C ASN A 61 -1.27 -12.21 -15.14
N TRP A 62 -0.88 -10.92 -15.18
CA TRP A 62 0.33 -10.47 -14.50
C TRP A 62 0.28 -10.71 -13.00
N GLU A 63 -0.90 -10.70 -12.37
CA GLU A 63 -1.03 -10.94 -10.93
C GLU A 63 -0.58 -12.33 -10.50
N LEU A 64 -0.64 -13.28 -11.43
CA LEU A 64 -0.21 -14.67 -11.23
C LEU A 64 1.31 -14.84 -11.34
N GLU A 65 2.02 -13.83 -11.86
CA GLU A 65 3.47 -13.85 -11.93
C GLU A 65 4.07 -13.69 -10.53
N GLU A 66 5.16 -14.41 -10.26
CA GLU A 66 5.70 -14.55 -8.90
C GLU A 66 6.17 -13.20 -8.30
N ASP A 67 6.85 -12.39 -9.11
CA ASP A 67 7.34 -11.06 -8.72
C ASP A 67 6.19 -10.07 -8.48
N VAL A 68 5.18 -10.08 -9.34
CA VAL A 68 3.96 -9.27 -9.20
C VAL A 68 3.17 -9.69 -7.96
N SER A 69 2.94 -11.00 -7.76
CA SER A 69 2.29 -11.54 -6.56
C SER A 69 3.01 -11.13 -5.27
N LYS A 70 4.35 -11.20 -5.25
CA LYS A 70 5.17 -10.72 -4.12
C LYS A 70 4.99 -9.22 -3.90
N GLY A 71 4.98 -8.43 -4.99
CA GLY A 71 4.74 -6.99 -4.94
C GLY A 71 3.36 -6.63 -4.40
N ILE A 72 2.31 -7.32 -4.85
CA ILE A 72 0.94 -7.17 -4.35
C ILE A 72 0.89 -7.46 -2.86
N LYS A 73 1.47 -8.59 -2.41
CA LYS A 73 1.51 -8.95 -1.00
C LYS A 73 2.23 -7.87 -0.17
N PHE A 74 3.37 -7.40 -0.63
CA PHE A 74 4.12 -6.31 0.02
C PHE A 74 3.27 -5.04 0.15
N LEU A 75 2.60 -4.62 -0.94
CA LEU A 75 1.77 -3.43 -0.93
C LEU A 75 0.56 -3.58 0.01
N LEU A 76 -0.12 -4.73 -0.02
CA LEU A 76 -1.25 -5.03 0.86
C LEU A 76 -0.84 -5.05 2.34
N ASP A 77 0.36 -5.53 2.66
CA ASP A 77 0.91 -5.48 4.01
C ASP A 77 1.11 -4.04 4.48
N LYS A 78 1.70 -3.17 3.65
CA LYS A 78 1.85 -1.74 3.98
C LYS A 78 0.51 -1.03 4.14
N LEU A 79 -0.48 -1.34 3.30
CA LEU A 79 -1.84 -0.81 3.43
C LEU A 79 -2.53 -1.34 4.70
N HIS A 80 -2.30 -2.59 5.07
CA HIS A 80 -2.81 -3.17 6.30
C HIS A 80 -2.20 -2.47 7.52
N GLN A 81 -0.88 -2.31 7.56
CA GLN A 81 -0.17 -1.61 8.62
C GLN A 81 -0.72 -0.17 8.80
N LYS A 82 -0.94 0.57 7.70
CA LYS A 82 -1.59 1.89 7.76
C LYS A 82 -2.99 1.84 8.39
N LYS A 83 -3.84 0.91 7.96
CA LYS A 83 -5.20 0.76 8.53
C LYS A 83 -5.16 0.41 10.02
N MET A 84 -4.19 -0.39 10.46
CA MET A 84 -4.03 -0.72 11.87
C MET A 84 -3.64 0.51 12.71
N VAL A 85 -2.82 1.42 12.16
CA VAL A 85 -2.54 2.72 12.79
C VAL A 85 -3.82 3.56 12.88
N ASP A 86 -4.63 3.63 11.81
CA ASP A 86 -5.89 4.39 11.82
C ASP A 86 -6.89 3.85 12.88
N VAL A 87 -6.97 2.52 13.01
CA VAL A 87 -7.76 1.85 14.06
C VAL A 87 -7.22 2.21 15.44
N TYR A 88 -5.89 2.12 15.65
CA TYR A 88 -5.27 2.49 16.91
C TYR A 88 -5.61 3.93 17.32
N LEU A 89 -5.46 4.90 16.40
CA LEU A 89 -5.78 6.30 16.65
C LEU A 89 -7.25 6.51 16.99
N THR A 90 -8.16 5.83 16.27
CA THR A 90 -9.60 5.90 16.54
C THR A 90 -9.94 5.41 17.94
N PHE A 91 -9.34 4.30 18.37
CA PHE A 91 -9.58 3.74 19.70
C PHE A 91 -8.94 4.60 20.80
N TYR A 92 -7.81 5.25 20.52
CA TYR A 92 -7.15 6.18 21.42
C TYR A 92 -8.06 7.38 21.77
N GLU A 93 -8.69 7.98 20.77
CA GLU A 93 -9.63 9.09 21.01
C GLU A 93 -10.85 8.65 21.82
N LYS A 94 -11.45 7.50 21.52
CA LYS A 94 -12.56 6.96 22.32
C LYS A 94 -12.16 6.67 23.77
N ALA A 95 -10.96 6.13 23.98
CA ALA A 95 -10.45 5.85 25.33
C ALA A 95 -10.28 7.15 26.15
N LYS A 96 -9.85 8.25 25.51
CA LYS A 96 -9.76 9.58 26.16
C LYS A 96 -11.12 10.11 26.60
N GLU A 97 -12.19 9.75 25.90
CA GLU A 97 -13.57 10.10 26.26
C GLU A 97 -14.16 9.20 27.37
N GLY A 98 -13.39 8.25 27.90
CA GLY A 98 -13.79 7.36 28.98
C GLY A 98 -14.31 5.99 28.52
N ASP A 99 -14.18 5.64 27.24
CA ASP A 99 -14.55 4.31 26.74
C ASP A 99 -13.55 3.24 27.22
N VAL A 100 -13.95 2.52 28.27
CA VAL A 100 -13.12 1.49 28.93
C VAL A 100 -12.82 0.31 28.01
N ALA A 101 -13.73 -0.03 27.10
CA ALA A 101 -13.51 -1.12 26.13
C ALA A 101 -12.40 -0.75 25.15
N SER A 102 -12.38 0.50 24.71
CA SER A 102 -11.36 1.05 23.82
C SER A 102 -10.00 1.13 24.51
N ALA A 103 -9.97 1.54 25.78
CA ALA A 103 -8.75 1.50 26.59
C ALA A 103 -8.19 0.07 26.71
N LYS A 104 -9.05 -0.93 26.93
CA LYS A 104 -8.64 -2.34 26.99
C LYS A 104 -8.10 -2.83 25.64
N PHE A 105 -8.79 -2.54 24.55
CA PHE A 105 -8.32 -2.87 23.20
C PHE A 105 -6.93 -2.30 22.94
N LEU A 106 -6.69 -1.03 23.28
CA LEU A 106 -5.37 -0.40 23.10
C LEU A 106 -4.28 -1.09 23.91
N MET A 107 -4.56 -1.49 25.15
CA MET A 107 -3.57 -2.19 25.99
C MET A 107 -3.18 -3.54 25.40
N ASP A 108 -4.12 -4.27 24.82
CA ASP A 108 -3.84 -5.58 24.21
C ASP A 108 -3.19 -5.43 22.84
N PHE A 109 -3.72 -4.52 22.01
CA PHE A 109 -3.16 -4.19 20.71
C PHE A 109 -1.72 -3.69 20.80
N SER A 110 -1.42 -2.78 21.73
CA SER A 110 -0.09 -2.18 21.85
C SER A 110 0.97 -3.22 22.22
N LYS A 111 0.61 -4.26 22.98
CA LYS A 111 1.54 -5.33 23.36
C LYS A 111 1.99 -6.17 22.17
N GLU A 112 1.15 -6.34 21.16
CA GLU A 112 1.47 -7.12 19.98
C GLU A 112 2.07 -6.24 18.88
N PHE A 113 1.46 -5.08 18.64
CA PHE A 113 1.82 -4.20 17.53
C PHE A 113 3.19 -3.52 17.70
N PHE A 114 3.55 -3.12 18.93
CA PHE A 114 4.83 -2.46 19.20
C PHE A 114 5.91 -3.43 19.70
N LYS A 115 5.66 -4.74 19.73
CA LYS A 115 6.60 -5.72 20.28
C LYS A 115 7.88 -5.85 19.46
N ASP A 116 7.78 -5.68 18.14
CA ASP A 116 8.89 -5.91 17.19
C ASP A 116 9.24 -4.69 16.30
N SER A 117 8.45 -3.60 16.31
CA SER A 117 8.33 -2.73 15.12
C SER A 117 8.43 -1.22 15.35
N ILE A 118 9.29 -0.72 16.27
CA ILE A 118 9.57 0.74 16.30
C ILE A 118 10.19 1.20 14.96
N SER A 119 11.07 0.39 14.35
CA SER A 119 11.71 0.76 13.07
C SER A 119 10.78 0.68 11.84
N GLU A 120 9.80 -0.23 11.84
CA GLU A 120 8.86 -0.39 10.73
C GLU A 120 7.80 0.71 10.69
N LEU A 121 7.33 1.16 11.87
CA LEU A 121 6.40 2.28 11.97
C LEU A 121 7.03 3.58 11.48
N GLU A 122 8.29 3.85 11.83
CA GLU A 122 9.02 5.00 11.30
C GLU A 122 9.16 4.94 9.77
N SER A 123 9.36 3.75 9.19
CA SER A 123 9.43 3.57 7.74
C SER A 123 8.09 3.82 7.03
N LEU A 124 6.97 3.44 7.65
CA LEU A 124 5.61 3.67 7.15
C LEU A 124 5.22 5.14 7.18
N LEU A 125 5.56 5.84 8.26
CA LEU A 125 5.25 7.26 8.44
C LEU A 125 6.09 8.16 7.53
N ASN A 126 7.36 7.81 7.29
CA ASN A 126 8.24 8.56 6.40
C ASN A 126 7.95 8.33 4.89
N GLY A 127 7.15 7.32 4.53
CA GLY A 127 6.82 6.98 3.14
C GLY A 127 5.52 7.62 2.62
N ILE A 128 4.81 8.35 3.47
CA ILE A 128 3.59 9.09 3.14
C ILE A 128 3.94 10.57 3.27
N GLU A 129 4.25 11.24 2.15
CA GLU A 129 4.29 12.71 2.16
C GLU A 129 2.87 13.22 2.50
N VAL A 130 2.79 14.05 3.54
CA VAL A 130 1.57 14.77 3.97
C VAL A 130 1.33 15.97 3.07
#